data_AF-A0A532UPU4-F1
#
_entry.id   AF-A0A532UPU4-F1
#
_cell.length_a   1.000
_cell.length_b   1.000
_cell.length_c   1.000
_cell.angle_alpha   90.00
_cell.angle_beta   90.00
_cell.angle_gamma   90.00
#
_symmetry.space_group_name_H-M   'P 1'
#
loop_
_entity.id
_entity.type
_entity.pdbx_description
1 polymer ?
#
loop_
_entity_poly.entity_id
_entity_poly.type
_entity_poly.pdbx_seq_one_letter_code
_entity_poly.pdbx_strand_id
1 'polypeptide(L)'
;MKFETVDTPQKYLSALPEGVTLGKKMQVWYVQKTSTDIKGAVSRLIYPKDAPDAEAIMLGFAPPKRYGAVGIGRHGNVLQWGYAASPSEMTPAGRNLFINCIAYIRKFDGKRSR
;
A
#
# COMPACT_ATOMS: atom_id res chain seq x y z
N MET A 1 10.65 1.47 13.32
CA MET A 1 9.23 1.24 12.92
C MET A 1 8.52 0.61 14.09
N LYS A 2 7.32 1.08 14.46
CA LYS A 2 6.53 0.50 15.56
C LYS A 2 5.31 -0.19 14.97
N PHE A 3 5.15 -1.47 15.27
CA PHE A 3 3.99 -2.26 14.87
C PHE A 3 2.90 -2.20 15.93
N GLU A 4 1.66 -2.34 15.47
CA GLU A 4 0.48 -2.51 16.28
C GLU A 4 -0.27 -3.75 15.81
N THR A 5 -0.88 -4.46 16.75
CA THR A 5 -1.74 -5.61 16.43
C THR A 5 -3.17 -5.13 16.39
N VAL A 6 -3.83 -5.36 15.25
CA VAL A 6 -5.24 -5.04 15.03
C VAL A 6 -6.01 -6.29 14.63
N ASP A 7 -7.33 -6.28 14.83
CA ASP A 7 -8.19 -7.32 14.28
C ASP A 7 -8.18 -7.24 12.76
N THR A 8 -8.16 -8.40 12.12
CA THR A 8 -8.23 -8.49 10.67
C THR A 8 -9.61 -8.00 10.22
N PRO A 9 -9.68 -7.02 9.28
CA PRO A 9 -10.97 -6.54 8.77
C PRO A 9 -11.83 -7.67 8.21
N GLN A 10 -13.11 -7.71 8.58
CA GLN A 10 -14.05 -8.74 8.11
C GLN A 10 -14.13 -8.78 6.57
N LYS A 11 -13.97 -7.62 5.92
CA LYS A 11 -13.94 -7.53 4.45
C LYS A 11 -12.73 -8.25 3.82
N TYR A 12 -11.62 -8.37 4.56
CA TYR A 12 -10.44 -9.10 4.10
C TYR A 12 -10.71 -10.59 4.15
N LEU A 13 -11.23 -11.08 5.28
CA LEU A 13 -11.56 -12.50 5.49
C LEU A 13 -12.61 -13.02 4.48
N SER A 14 -13.58 -12.19 4.10
CA SER A 14 -14.67 -12.55 3.19
C SER A 14 -14.32 -12.48 1.70
N ALA A 15 -13.14 -11.97 1.34
CA ALA A 15 -12.75 -11.75 -0.06
C ALA A 15 -11.32 -12.24 -0.34
N LEU A 16 -10.87 -13.28 0.38
CA LEU A 16 -9.57 -13.90 0.15
C LEU A 16 -9.56 -14.65 -1.19
N PRO A 17 -8.42 -14.63 -1.92
CA PRO A 17 -8.21 -15.53 -3.04
C PRO A 17 -8.25 -17.00 -2.59
N GLU A 18 -8.54 -17.90 -3.53
CA GLU A 18 -8.51 -19.34 -3.26
C GLU A 18 -7.15 -19.78 -2.74
N GLY A 19 -7.14 -20.68 -1.74
CA GLY A 19 -5.92 -21.17 -1.10
C GLY A 19 -5.23 -20.18 -0.13
N VAL A 20 -5.72 -18.93 -0.02
CA VAL A 20 -5.17 -17.94 0.92
C VAL A 20 -5.96 -17.97 2.23
N THR A 21 -5.24 -18.03 3.35
CA THR A 21 -5.83 -17.88 4.69
C THR A 21 -5.24 -16.65 5.38
N LEU A 22 -6.03 -15.99 6.23
CA LEU A 22 -5.58 -14.89 7.07
C LEU A 22 -5.92 -15.17 8.53
N GLY A 23 -4.99 -14.83 9.42
CA GLY A 23 -5.25 -14.88 10.86
C GLY A 23 -6.32 -13.88 11.29
N LYS A 24 -6.89 -14.09 12.48
CA LYS A 24 -7.86 -13.16 13.09
C LYS A 24 -7.26 -11.80 13.46
N LYS A 25 -5.93 -11.73 13.57
CA LYS A 25 -5.18 -10.51 13.89
C LYS A 25 -4.05 -10.32 12.90
N MET A 26 -3.65 -9.06 12.71
CA MET A 26 -2.51 -8.70 11.87
C MET A 26 -1.67 -7.59 12.48
N GLN A 27 -0.39 -7.59 12.13
CA GLN A 27 0.51 -6.49 12.47
C GLN A 27 0.43 -5.41 11.39
N VAL A 28 0.19 -4.19 11.82
CA VAL A 28 0.16 -2.98 10.99
C VAL A 28 1.11 -1.95 11.57
N TRP A 29 1.43 -0.92 10.79
CA TRP A 29 2.20 0.21 11.26
C TRP A 29 1.73 1.49 10.56
N TYR A 30 1.92 2.63 11.20
CA TYR A 30 1.49 3.90 10.66
C TYR A 30 2.56 4.52 9.76
N VAL A 31 2.20 4.75 8.50
CA VAL A 31 2.95 5.61 7.58
C VAL A 31 2.71 7.09 7.91
N GLN A 32 1.47 7.43 8.30
CA GLN A 32 1.06 8.80 8.61
C GLN A 32 0.09 8.85 9.79
N LYS A 33 0.00 10.02 10.42
CA LYS A 33 -1.05 10.37 11.40
C LYS A 33 -1.72 11.64 10.91
N THR A 34 -2.86 11.52 10.23
CA THR A 34 -3.61 12.69 9.74
C THR A 34 -4.62 13.13 10.78
N SER A 35 -4.75 14.44 10.96
CA SER A 35 -5.83 15.05 11.76
C SER A 35 -7.10 15.27 10.92
N THR A 36 -7.02 15.06 9.60
CA THR A 36 -8.11 15.27 8.65
C THR A 36 -8.80 13.96 8.26
N ASP A 37 -10.04 14.07 7.76
CA ASP A 37 -10.81 12.94 7.21
C ASP A 37 -10.26 12.42 5.87
N ILE A 38 -9.22 13.04 5.31
CA ILE A 38 -8.58 12.59 4.07
C ILE A 38 -7.67 11.39 4.39
N LYS A 39 -8.20 10.18 4.21
CA LYS A 39 -7.53 8.94 4.65
C LYS A 39 -6.58 8.31 3.62
N GLY A 40 -6.38 8.96 2.46
CA GLY A 40 -5.59 8.44 1.35
C GLY A 40 -6.39 7.57 0.38
N ALA A 41 -5.68 6.86 -0.51
CA ALA A 41 -6.24 6.01 -1.55
C ALA A 41 -5.51 4.67 -1.63
N VAL A 42 -6.23 3.63 -2.03
CA VAL A 42 -5.66 2.33 -2.40
C VAL A 42 -6.18 1.94 -3.77
N SER A 43 -5.35 1.28 -4.57
CA SER A 43 -5.78 0.65 -5.82
C SER A 43 -6.20 -0.79 -5.59
N ARG A 44 -6.87 -1.37 -6.59
CA ARG A 44 -7.21 -2.80 -6.60
C ARG A 44 -5.92 -3.64 -6.68
N LEU A 45 -6.00 -4.92 -6.32
CA LEU A 45 -4.90 -5.87 -6.55
C LEU A 45 -4.36 -5.75 -7.97
N ILE A 46 -3.04 -5.90 -8.07
CA ILE A 46 -2.33 -6.02 -9.33
C ILE A 46 -2.25 -7.52 -9.67
N TYR A 47 -2.74 -7.88 -10.85
CA TYR A 47 -2.58 -9.23 -11.40
C TYR A 47 -1.47 -9.19 -12.46
N PRO A 48 -0.39 -9.97 -12.32
CA PRO A 48 0.72 -9.95 -13.28
C PRO A 48 0.31 -10.25 -14.72
N LYS A 49 -0.73 -11.07 -14.92
CA LYS A 49 -1.28 -11.37 -16.24
C LYS A 49 -1.93 -10.16 -16.93
N ASP A 50 -2.48 -9.23 -16.15
CA ASP A 50 -3.23 -8.08 -16.66
C ASP A 50 -2.33 -6.84 -16.72
N ALA A 51 -1.27 -6.80 -15.91
CA ALA A 51 -0.30 -5.71 -15.86
C ALA A 51 1.10 -6.26 -15.52
N PRO A 52 1.83 -6.82 -16.51
CA PRO A 52 3.09 -7.52 -16.29
C PRO A 52 4.24 -6.60 -15.85
N ASP A 53 4.11 -5.29 -16.12
CA ASP A 53 5.05 -4.27 -15.65
C ASP A 53 4.53 -3.52 -14.41
N ALA A 54 3.49 -4.03 -13.76
CA ALA A 54 2.99 -3.48 -12.50
C ALA A 54 3.44 -4.32 -11.30
N GLU A 55 3.69 -3.64 -10.19
CA GLU A 55 4.18 -4.24 -8.95
C GLU A 55 3.49 -3.61 -7.75
N ALA A 56 3.01 -4.46 -6.83
CA ALA A 56 2.57 -4.02 -5.51
C ALA A 56 3.80 -3.93 -4.59
N ILE A 57 4.26 -2.72 -4.30
CA ILE A 57 5.39 -2.48 -3.39
C ILE A 57 4.93 -2.66 -1.95
N MET A 58 3.73 -2.17 -1.62
CA MET A 58 3.15 -2.30 -0.29
C MET A 58 1.62 -2.34 -0.34
N LEU A 59 1.06 -3.29 0.39
CA LEU A 59 -0.38 -3.37 0.61
C LEU A 59 -0.83 -2.29 1.60
N GLY A 60 -1.97 -1.67 1.33
CA GLY A 60 -2.57 -0.67 2.19
C GLY A 60 -3.54 -1.30 3.18
N PHE A 61 -3.49 -0.90 4.44
CA PHE A 61 -4.52 -1.24 5.42
C PHE A 61 -5.74 -0.33 5.25
N ALA A 62 -6.72 -0.82 4.49
CA ALA A 62 -7.99 -0.15 4.18
C ALA A 62 -9.17 -1.09 4.51
N PRO A 63 -9.70 -1.05 5.75
CA PRO A 63 -10.75 -1.95 6.22
C PRO A 63 -12.00 -2.10 5.32
N PRO A 64 -12.51 -1.04 4.64
CA PRO A 64 -13.68 -1.20 3.77
C PRO A 64 -13.37 -1.83 2.41
N LYS A 65 -12.09 -2.08 2.08
CA LYS A 65 -11.65 -2.65 0.80
C LYS A 65 -11.34 -4.14 0.94
N ARG A 66 -11.02 -4.81 -0.18
CA ARG A 66 -10.63 -6.24 -0.17
C ARG A 66 -9.18 -6.41 0.31
N TYR A 67 -8.87 -7.61 0.80
CA TYR A 67 -7.48 -8.01 1.02
C TYR A 67 -6.66 -7.81 -0.26
N GLY A 68 -5.39 -7.42 -0.14
CA GLY A 68 -4.52 -7.18 -1.29
C GLY A 68 -4.67 -5.79 -1.94
N ALA A 69 -5.51 -4.91 -1.39
CA ALA A 69 -5.56 -3.52 -1.85
C ALA A 69 -4.17 -2.86 -1.74
N VAL A 70 -3.74 -2.18 -2.80
CA VAL A 70 -2.37 -1.69 -2.93
C VAL A 70 -2.29 -0.23 -2.48
N GLY A 71 -1.50 0.02 -1.43
CA GLY A 71 -1.26 1.37 -0.92
C GLY A 71 -0.11 2.06 -1.65
N ILE A 72 0.92 1.29 -2.03
CA ILE A 72 2.04 1.76 -2.86
C ILE A 72 2.25 0.74 -3.97
N GLY A 73 2.19 1.21 -5.21
CA GLY A 73 2.40 0.38 -6.39
C GLY A 73 3.21 1.11 -7.44
N ARG A 74 3.79 0.35 -8.36
CA ARG A 74 4.47 0.86 -9.55
C ARG A 74 3.81 0.29 -10.79
N HIS A 75 3.74 1.08 -11.87
CA HIS A 75 3.50 0.57 -13.24
C HIS A 75 4.37 1.36 -14.21
N GLY A 76 5.30 0.70 -14.90
CA GLY A 76 6.34 1.41 -15.67
C GLY A 76 7.17 2.33 -14.79
N ASN A 77 7.29 3.59 -15.20
CA ASN A 77 7.97 4.66 -14.48
C ASN A 77 7.06 5.44 -13.52
N VAL A 78 5.79 5.03 -13.34
CA VAL A 78 4.83 5.72 -12.47
C VAL A 78 4.75 5.02 -11.12
N LEU A 79 4.87 5.80 -10.05
CA LEU A 79 4.67 5.34 -8.67
C LEU A 79 3.33 5.89 -8.15
N GLN A 80 2.45 4.99 -7.72
CA GLN A 80 1.29 5.34 -6.90
C GLN A 80 1.73 5.47 -5.44
N TRP A 81 1.46 6.63 -4.85
CA TRP A 81 1.60 6.87 -3.42
C TRP A 81 0.21 7.12 -2.81
N GLY A 82 -0.30 6.15 -2.06
CA GLY A 82 -1.67 6.17 -1.53
C GLY A 82 -1.89 7.03 -0.29
N TYR A 83 -0.85 7.68 0.25
CA TYR A 83 -0.90 8.41 1.52
C TYR A 83 -1.01 9.91 1.26
N ALA A 84 -1.97 10.58 1.92
CA ALA A 84 -2.33 11.97 1.65
C ALA A 84 -1.74 12.98 2.65
N ALA A 85 -1.07 12.52 3.71
CA ALA A 85 -0.52 13.39 4.73
C ALA A 85 0.58 14.30 4.17
N SER A 86 0.66 15.51 4.74
CA SER A 86 1.84 16.36 4.58
C SER A 86 3.08 15.67 5.18
N PRO A 87 4.31 16.00 4.73
CA PRO A 87 5.52 15.41 5.31
C PRO A 87 5.67 15.60 6.82
N SER A 88 5.09 16.67 7.39
CA SER A 88 5.06 16.93 8.84
C SER A 88 4.14 15.99 9.62
N GLU A 89 3.15 15.39 8.97
CA GLU A 89 2.20 14.44 9.56
C GLU A 89 2.58 12.97 9.31
N MET A 90 3.63 12.73 8.52
CA MET A 90 4.21 11.39 8.35
C MET A 90 4.95 10.96 9.62
N THR A 91 4.89 9.67 9.94
CA THR A 91 5.77 9.11 10.96
C THR A 91 7.22 9.12 10.43
N PRO A 92 8.25 9.05 11.30
CA PRO A 92 9.64 8.96 10.84
C PRO A 92 9.87 7.79 9.88
N ALA A 93 9.25 6.64 10.16
CA ALA A 93 9.34 5.48 9.29
C ALA A 93 8.56 5.66 7.97
N GLY A 94 7.42 6.37 7.97
CA GLY A 94 6.69 6.71 6.76
C GLY A 94 7.46 7.68 5.85
N ARG A 95 8.17 8.65 6.43
CA ARG A 95 9.05 9.57 5.69
C ARG A 95 10.23 8.81 5.05
N ASN A 96 10.85 7.91 5.78
CA ASN A 96 11.92 7.05 5.24
C ASN A 96 11.40 6.16 4.11
N LEU A 97 10.19 5.58 4.26
CA LEU A 97 9.53 4.82 3.20
C LEU A 97 9.31 5.67 1.95
N PHE A 98 8.82 6.91 2.10
CA PHE A 98 8.60 7.82 0.98
C PHE A 98 9.91 8.09 0.20
N ILE A 99 11.00 8.41 0.90
CA ILE A 99 12.32 8.63 0.30
C ILE A 99 12.79 7.36 -0.43
N ASN A 100 12.64 6.19 0.19
CA ASN A 100 13.00 4.91 -0.43
C ASN A 100 12.19 4.64 -1.69
N CYS A 101 10.90 4.98 -1.71
CA CYS A 101 10.06 4.85 -2.90
C CYS A 101 10.52 5.77 -4.04
N ILE A 102 10.94 7.01 -3.74
CA ILE A 102 11.52 7.93 -4.74
C ILE A 102 12.82 7.34 -5.31
N ALA A 103 13.73 6.88 -4.45
CA ALA A 103 14.97 6.25 -4.88
C ALA A 103 14.73 4.97 -5.70
N TYR A 104 13.70 4.20 -5.34
CA TYR A 104 13.29 2.99 -6.04
C TYR A 104 12.74 3.30 -7.44
N ILE A 105 11.78 4.24 -7.58
CA ILE A 105 11.15 4.51 -8.87
C ILE A 105 12.13 5.10 -9.88
N ARG A 106 13.18 5.80 -9.42
CA ARG A 106 14.25 6.33 -10.28
C ARG A 106 14.91 5.27 -11.16
N LYS A 107 14.95 4.01 -10.72
CA LYS A 107 15.50 2.87 -11.48
C LYS A 107 14.68 2.52 -12.73
N PHE A 108 13.45 3.03 -12.82
CA PHE A 108 12.51 2.78 -13.91
C PHE A 108 12.34 4.00 -14.82
N ASP A 109 13.21 5.00 -14.71
CA ASP A 109 13.17 6.18 -15.56
C ASP A 109 13.12 5.81 -17.06
N GLY A 110 12.22 6.46 -17.81
CA GLY A 110 11.94 6.15 -19.20
C GLY A 110 11.18 4.83 -19.50
N LYS A 111 10.90 3.97 -18.50
CA LYS A 111 10.07 2.78 -18.70
C LYS A 111 8.62 3.17 -18.99
N ARG A 112 7.99 2.51 -19.96
CA ARG A 112 6.56 2.68 -20.25
C ARG A 112 5.77 1.54 -19.67
N SER A 113 4.62 1.86 -19.07
CA SER A 113 3.61 0.86 -18.74
C SER A 113 3.16 0.17 -20.02
N ARG A 114 3.28 -1.15 -20.06
CA ARG A 114 2.60 -2.02 -21.01
C ARG A 114 1.41 -2.68 -20.34
#